data_AF-A0A9W5N8N1-F1
#
_entry.id   AF-A0A9W5N8N1-F1
#
_cell.length_a   1.000
_cell.length_b   1.000
_cell.length_c   1.000
_cell.angle_alpha   90.00
_cell.angle_beta   90.00
_cell.angle_gamma   90.00
#
_symmetry.space_group_name_H-M   'P 1'
#
loop_
_entity.id
_entity.type
_entity.pdbx_description
1 polymer ?
#
loop_
_entity_poly.entity_id
_entity_poly.type
_entity_poly.pdbx_seq_one_letter_code
_entity_poly.pdbx_strand_id
1 'polypeptide(L)'
;MTQNEFNPDKLLEEGRWEEALTCWAHSLPANRLGSQLVALLREAVPPSLHPLLSEMNQQFSQYDNARRWRIFEQAQSQDLNSPTGALALSLFWANGSMSPDDLPPVYPEPQLSSRMLECALVMLAVELGETPVEGARHLIQRCLTKEAS
;
A
#
# COMPACT_ATOMS: atom_id res chain seq x y z
N MET A 1 0.09 -10.32 25.51
CA MET A 1 0.51 -8.92 25.45
C MET A 1 -0.74 -8.10 25.25
N THR A 2 -1.07 -7.26 26.23
CA THR A 2 -2.28 -6.44 26.25
C THR A 2 -2.29 -5.51 25.05
N GLN A 3 -3.41 -5.51 24.31
CA GLN A 3 -3.75 -4.46 23.36
C GLN A 3 -3.78 -3.14 24.14
N ASN A 4 -2.63 -2.46 24.20
CA ASN A 4 -2.61 -1.04 24.53
C ASN A 4 -3.48 -0.37 23.46
N GLU A 5 -4.49 0.38 23.90
CA GLU A 5 -5.39 1.14 23.05
C GLU A 5 -4.57 1.88 21.99
N PHE A 6 -4.65 1.40 20.76
CA PHE A 6 -4.10 2.06 19.60
C PHE A 6 -4.78 3.43 19.51
N ASN A 7 -4.06 4.47 19.95
CA ASN A 7 -4.51 5.85 19.82
C ASN A 7 -3.56 6.56 18.84
N PRO A 8 -3.84 6.49 17.53
CA PRO A 8 -3.01 7.15 16.51
C PRO A 8 -2.95 8.66 16.73
N ASP A 9 -4.01 9.28 17.25
CA ASP A 9 -4.04 10.72 17.52
C ASP A 9 -2.98 11.12 18.56
N LYS A 10 -2.83 10.34 19.64
CA LYS A 10 -1.78 10.57 20.64
C LYS A 10 -0.37 10.46 20.05
N LEU A 11 -0.13 9.45 19.21
CA LEU A 11 1.17 9.28 18.54
C LEU A 11 1.46 10.45 17.59
N LEU A 12 0.44 10.94 16.89
CA LEU A 12 0.56 12.10 16.00
C LEU A 12 0.81 13.40 16.78
N GLU A 13 0.17 13.59 17.94
CA GLU A 13 0.43 14.72 18.85
C GLU A 13 1.88 14.72 19.39
N GLU A 14 2.44 13.54 19.65
CA GLU A 14 3.83 13.34 20.05
C GLU A 14 4.83 13.44 18.87
N GLY A 15 4.36 13.66 17.65
CA GLY A 15 5.19 13.70 16.43
C GLY A 15 5.70 12.33 15.96
N ARG A 16 5.21 11.23 16.55
CA ARG A 16 5.60 9.83 16.24
C ARG A 16 4.78 9.27 15.08
N TRP A 17 4.80 9.98 13.96
CA TRP A 17 3.95 9.70 12.79
C TRP A 17 4.25 8.34 12.12
N GLU A 18 5.52 7.92 12.04
CA GLU A 18 5.89 6.61 11.46
C GLU A 18 5.30 5.46 12.26
N GLU A 19 5.31 5.59 13.58
CA GLU A 19 4.76 4.58 14.49
C GLU A 19 3.23 4.58 14.43
N ALA A 20 2.60 5.75 14.31
CA ALA A 20 1.16 5.85 14.07
C ALA A 20 0.75 5.13 12.78
N LEU A 21 1.47 5.35 11.68
CA LEU A 21 1.24 4.69 10.39
C LEU A 21 1.50 3.18 10.47
N THR A 22 2.59 2.76 11.10
CA THR A 22 2.95 1.35 11.27
C THR A 22 1.91 0.61 12.10
N CYS A 23 1.50 1.17 13.24
CA CYS A 23 0.45 0.57 14.08
C CYS A 23 -0.89 0.50 13.34
N TRP A 24 -1.24 1.54 12.60
CA TRP A 24 -2.45 1.54 11.77
C TRP A 24 -2.39 0.46 10.68
N ALA A 25 -1.29 0.38 9.92
CA ALA A 25 -1.10 -0.59 8.86
C ALA A 25 -1.23 -2.04 9.39
N HIS A 26 -0.65 -2.31 10.55
CA HIS A 26 -0.75 -3.62 11.22
C HIS A 26 -2.12 -3.92 11.82
N SER A 27 -2.99 -2.92 11.98
CA SER A 27 -4.36 -3.12 12.47
C SER A 27 -5.31 -3.67 11.41
N LEU A 28 -4.90 -3.68 10.13
CA LEU A 28 -5.72 -4.08 9.00
C LEU A 28 -5.13 -5.30 8.28
N PRO A 29 -5.98 -6.19 7.71
CA PRO A 29 -5.52 -7.17 6.75
C PRO A 29 -4.88 -6.50 5.53
N ALA A 30 -3.79 -7.08 4.99
CA ALA A 30 -3.01 -6.47 3.91
C ALA A 30 -3.83 -6.17 2.64
N ASN A 31 -4.81 -7.02 2.30
CA ASN A 31 -5.71 -6.78 1.17
C ASN A 31 -6.62 -5.56 1.41
N ARG A 32 -7.13 -5.38 2.63
CA ARG A 32 -7.97 -4.23 3.01
C ARG A 32 -7.15 -2.94 2.97
N LEU A 33 -5.95 -2.96 3.54
CA LEU A 33 -5.02 -1.85 3.46
C LEU A 33 -4.67 -1.51 2.01
N GLY A 34 -4.31 -2.52 1.21
CA GLY A 34 -4.01 -2.35 -0.22
C GLY A 34 -5.16 -1.72 -1.01
N SER A 35 -6.40 -2.20 -0.83
CA SER A 35 -7.59 -1.60 -1.46
C SER A 35 -7.86 -0.16 -1.01
N GLN A 36 -7.64 0.17 0.26
CA GLN A 36 -7.76 1.56 0.74
C GLN A 36 -6.69 2.46 0.11
N LEU A 37 -5.44 2.00 0.02
CA LEU A 37 -4.37 2.73 -0.64
C LEU A 37 -4.67 2.95 -2.13
N VAL A 38 -5.23 1.95 -2.83
CA VAL A 38 -5.68 2.14 -4.21
C VAL A 38 -6.72 3.27 -4.31
N ALA A 39 -7.71 3.30 -3.41
CA ALA A 39 -8.74 4.31 -3.43
C ALA A 39 -8.18 5.72 -3.18
N LEU A 40 -7.19 5.86 -2.30
CA LEU A 40 -6.50 7.12 -2.05
C LEU A 40 -5.61 7.53 -3.23
N LEU A 41 -4.86 6.60 -3.81
CA LEU A 41 -4.01 6.87 -4.96
C LEU A 41 -4.82 7.40 -6.14
N ARG A 42 -6.03 6.87 -6.39
CA ARG A 42 -6.93 7.40 -7.43
C ARG A 42 -7.29 8.87 -7.27
N GLU A 43 -7.24 9.40 -6.05
CA GLU A 43 -7.51 10.83 -5.79
C GLU A 43 -6.25 11.68 -6.02
N ALA A 44 -5.06 11.09 -5.92
CA ALA A 44 -3.77 11.79 -5.95
C ALA A 44 -3.04 11.70 -7.30
N VAL A 45 -3.24 10.63 -8.07
CA VAL A 45 -2.49 10.36 -9.29
C VAL A 45 -3.26 10.75 -10.57
N PRO A 46 -2.58 10.96 -11.71
CA PRO A 46 -3.24 11.26 -12.98
C PRO A 46 -4.19 10.13 -13.45
N PRO A 47 -5.26 10.45 -14.19
CA PRO A 47 -6.21 9.47 -14.71
C PRO A 47 -5.60 8.36 -15.58
N SER A 48 -4.43 8.59 -16.18
CA SER A 48 -3.69 7.59 -16.96
C SER A 48 -3.30 6.36 -16.13
N LEU A 49 -3.15 6.49 -14.81
CA LEU A 49 -2.82 5.38 -13.91
C LEU A 49 -4.05 4.66 -13.33
N HIS A 50 -5.27 5.17 -13.56
CA HIS A 50 -6.49 4.55 -13.04
C HIS A 50 -6.73 3.12 -13.52
N PRO A 51 -6.40 2.72 -14.77
CA PRO A 51 -6.51 1.33 -15.20
C PRO A 51 -5.62 0.40 -14.37
N LEU A 52 -4.37 0.78 -14.13
CA LEU A 52 -3.43 0.02 -13.28
C LEU A 52 -3.97 -0.12 -11.84
N LEU A 53 -4.46 0.98 -11.27
CA LEU A 53 -5.10 0.96 -9.96
C LEU A 53 -6.37 0.08 -9.92
N SER A 54 -7.10 -0.04 -11.03
CA SER A 54 -8.26 -0.94 -11.14
C SER A 54 -7.84 -2.41 -11.07
N GLU A 55 -6.78 -2.77 -11.80
CA GLU A 55 -6.22 -4.12 -11.77
C GLU A 55 -5.71 -4.48 -10.37
N MET A 56 -5.02 -3.55 -9.68
CA MET A 56 -4.57 -3.76 -8.30
C MET A 56 -5.73 -4.02 -7.34
N ASN A 57 -6.79 -3.21 -7.39
CA ASN A 57 -7.95 -3.44 -6.53
C ASN A 57 -8.62 -4.79 -6.79
N GLN A 58 -8.73 -5.17 -8.06
CA GLN A 58 -9.27 -6.49 -8.42
C GLN A 58 -8.37 -7.61 -7.91
N GLN A 59 -7.05 -7.46 -7.99
CA GLN A 59 -6.10 -8.44 -7.47
C GLN A 59 -6.16 -8.58 -5.94
N PHE A 60 -6.31 -7.49 -5.19
CA PHE A 60 -6.51 -7.54 -3.73
C PHE A 60 -7.81 -8.24 -3.34
N SER A 61 -8.82 -8.18 -4.21
CA SER A 61 -10.11 -8.86 -4.00
C SER A 61 -10.05 -10.33 -4.40
N GLN A 62 -9.35 -10.64 -5.49
CA GLN A 62 -9.25 -11.98 -6.06
C GLN A 62 -7.88 -12.15 -6.73
N TYR A 63 -7.09 -13.08 -6.20
CA TYR A 63 -5.79 -13.40 -6.76
C TYR A 63 -5.90 -14.00 -8.18
N ASP A 64 -5.14 -13.43 -9.11
CA ASP A 64 -4.85 -13.98 -10.43
C ASP A 64 -3.37 -13.80 -10.78
N ASN A 65 -2.68 -14.87 -11.21
CA ASN A 65 -1.23 -14.79 -11.46
C ASN A 65 -0.89 -13.99 -12.72
N ALA A 66 -1.70 -14.09 -13.78
CA ALA A 66 -1.46 -13.34 -15.01
C ALA A 66 -1.64 -11.83 -14.79
N ARG A 67 -2.65 -11.45 -14.01
CA ARG A 67 -2.87 -10.07 -13.57
C ARG A 67 -1.75 -9.56 -12.67
N ARG A 68 -1.26 -10.39 -11.73
CA ARG A 68 -0.10 -10.06 -10.88
C ARG A 68 1.11 -9.64 -11.73
N TRP A 69 1.45 -10.42 -12.75
CA TRP A 69 2.54 -10.10 -13.67
C TRP A 69 2.26 -8.84 -14.50
N ARG A 70 1.06 -8.71 -15.06
CA ARG A 70 0.67 -7.53 -15.85
C ARG A 70 0.76 -6.24 -15.03
N ILE A 71 0.34 -6.27 -13.76
CA ILE A 71 0.45 -5.13 -12.83
C ILE A 71 1.92 -4.73 -12.65
N PHE A 72 2.80 -5.72 -12.43
CA PHE A 72 4.23 -5.48 -12.25
C PHE A 72 4.87 -4.87 -13.50
N GLU A 73 4.61 -5.43 -14.69
CA GLU A 73 5.14 -4.93 -15.97
C GLU A 73 4.67 -3.50 -16.26
N GLN A 74 3.38 -3.22 -16.03
CA GLN A 74 2.83 -1.88 -16.19
C GLN A 74 3.47 -0.89 -15.22
N ALA A 75 3.57 -1.23 -13.93
CA ALA A 75 4.21 -0.37 -12.94
C ALA A 75 5.69 -0.12 -13.25
N GLN A 76 6.40 -1.15 -13.72
CA GLN A 76 7.80 -1.05 -14.15
C GLN A 76 7.98 -0.09 -15.34
N SER A 77 7.04 -0.09 -16.28
CA SER A 77 7.08 0.84 -17.43
C SER A 77 6.82 2.30 -17.07
N GLN A 78 6.27 2.56 -15.88
CA GLN A 78 5.96 3.90 -15.39
C GLN A 78 7.09 4.41 -14.48
N ASP A 79 7.05 4.03 -13.20
CA ASP A 79 8.12 4.28 -12.21
C ASP A 79 7.83 3.48 -10.94
N LEU A 80 8.76 2.59 -10.58
CA LEU A 80 8.66 1.77 -9.36
C LEU A 80 8.95 2.56 -8.07
N ASN A 81 9.55 3.75 -8.18
CA ASN A 81 9.86 4.62 -7.03
C ASN A 81 8.68 5.55 -6.64
N SER A 82 7.54 5.43 -7.33
CA SER A 82 6.32 6.15 -6.98
C SER A 82 5.49 5.39 -5.92
N PRO A 83 4.55 6.04 -5.20
CA PRO A 83 3.60 5.34 -4.33
C PRO A 83 2.83 4.21 -5.04
N THR A 84 2.45 4.44 -6.31
CA THR A 84 1.77 3.42 -7.14
C THR A 84 2.71 2.26 -7.47
N GLY A 85 3.97 2.56 -7.80
CA GLY A 85 5.01 1.57 -8.07
C GLY A 85 5.34 0.69 -6.87
N ALA A 86 5.50 1.28 -5.69
CA ALA A 86 5.70 0.52 -4.46
C ALA A 86 4.50 -0.36 -4.13
N LEU A 87 3.27 0.14 -4.27
CA LEU A 87 2.08 -0.70 -4.06
C LEU A 87 2.05 -1.89 -5.03
N ALA A 88 2.43 -1.68 -6.30
CA ALA A 88 2.56 -2.73 -7.30
C ALA A 88 3.58 -3.80 -6.89
N LEU A 89 4.76 -3.39 -6.44
CA LEU A 89 5.82 -4.28 -5.98
C LEU A 89 5.41 -5.09 -4.74
N SER A 90 4.79 -4.42 -3.77
CA SER A 90 4.23 -5.08 -2.59
C SER A 90 3.27 -6.20 -2.98
N LEU A 91 2.37 -5.91 -3.91
CA LEU A 91 1.38 -6.86 -4.43
C LEU A 91 2.04 -8.00 -5.23
N PHE A 92 3.04 -7.70 -6.05
CA PHE A 92 3.78 -8.69 -6.83
C PHE A 92 4.52 -9.68 -5.93
N TRP A 93 5.16 -9.19 -4.87
CA TRP A 93 5.89 -10.01 -3.90
C TRP A 93 5.00 -10.71 -2.87
N ALA A 94 3.72 -10.35 -2.77
CA ALA A 94 2.82 -10.96 -1.79
C ALA A 94 2.60 -12.46 -2.03
N ASN A 95 2.67 -12.90 -3.29
CA ASN A 95 2.34 -14.27 -3.68
C ASN A 95 3.07 -14.67 -4.96
N GLY A 96 3.34 -15.97 -5.12
CA GLY A 96 3.86 -16.55 -6.35
C GLY A 96 5.35 -16.30 -6.57
N SER A 97 5.85 -16.84 -7.68
CA SER A 97 7.26 -16.70 -8.04
C SER A 97 7.57 -15.35 -8.68
N MET A 98 8.79 -14.85 -8.49
CA MET A 98 9.37 -13.70 -9.17
C MET A 98 10.01 -14.07 -10.51
N SER A 99 10.15 -15.35 -10.83
CA SER A 99 10.60 -15.80 -12.13
C SER A 99 9.40 -16.18 -13.01
N PRO A 100 9.48 -15.99 -14.33
CA PRO A 100 8.47 -16.50 -15.25
C PRO A 100 8.36 -18.04 -15.19
N ASP A 101 7.25 -18.57 -15.71
CA ASP A 101 6.88 -19.99 -15.58
C ASP A 101 7.86 -20.95 -16.29
N ASP A 102 8.69 -20.47 -17.23
CA ASP A 102 9.71 -21.25 -17.93
C ASP A 102 11.05 -21.33 -17.19
N LEU A 103 11.19 -20.63 -16.07
CA LEU A 103 12.39 -20.60 -15.23
C LEU A 103 12.14 -21.23 -13.84
N PRO A 104 13.19 -21.73 -13.16
CA PRO A 104 13.07 -22.24 -11.80
C PRO A 104 12.48 -21.18 -10.86
N PRO A 105 11.50 -21.54 -10.01
CA PRO A 105 10.79 -20.57 -9.19
C PRO A 105 11.72 -19.88 -8.19
N VAL A 106 11.75 -18.55 -8.24
CA VAL A 106 12.38 -17.69 -7.22
C VAL A 106 11.29 -17.04 -6.37
N TYR A 107 11.41 -17.08 -5.06
CA TYR A 107 10.44 -16.45 -4.15
C TYR A 107 11.05 -15.23 -3.47
N PRO A 108 10.26 -14.18 -3.21
CA PRO A 108 10.74 -13.01 -2.48
C PRO A 108 11.00 -13.38 -1.01
N GLU A 109 11.89 -12.64 -0.36
CA GLU A 109 12.04 -12.69 1.10
C GLU A 109 10.69 -12.34 1.76
N PRO A 110 10.24 -13.07 2.80
CA PRO A 110 8.86 -12.99 3.29
C PRO A 110 8.42 -11.60 3.75
N GLN A 111 9.35 -10.75 4.17
CA GLN A 111 9.03 -9.40 4.67
C GLN A 111 9.00 -8.32 3.58
N LEU A 112 9.40 -8.63 2.32
CA LEU A 112 9.49 -7.61 1.27
C LEU A 112 8.13 -7.02 0.92
N SER A 113 7.09 -7.86 0.84
CA SER A 113 5.75 -7.39 0.50
C SER A 113 5.23 -6.38 1.55
N SER A 114 5.32 -6.71 2.84
CA SER A 114 4.83 -5.83 3.91
C SER A 114 5.66 -4.56 4.03
N ARG A 115 6.99 -4.64 3.94
CA ARG A 115 7.86 -3.45 3.98
C ARG A 115 7.59 -2.52 2.80
N MET A 116 7.36 -3.07 1.61
CA MET A 116 7.06 -2.25 0.44
C MET A 116 5.65 -1.62 0.53
N LEU A 117 4.71 -2.29 1.19
CA LEU A 117 3.39 -1.70 1.49
C LEU A 117 3.53 -0.49 2.43
N GLU A 118 4.38 -0.61 3.46
CA GLU A 118 4.72 0.50 4.36
C GLU A 118 5.42 1.64 3.61
N CYS A 119 6.30 1.35 2.65
CA CYS A 119 6.90 2.37 1.80
C CYS A 119 5.84 3.13 0.99
N ALA A 120 4.90 2.42 0.35
CA ALA A 120 3.80 3.04 -0.39
C ALA A 120 2.95 3.94 0.52
N LEU A 121 2.69 3.48 1.74
CA LEU A 121 1.96 4.22 2.78
C LEU A 121 2.69 5.52 3.17
N VAL A 122 3.98 5.44 3.49
CA VAL A 122 4.78 6.62 3.87
C VAL A 122 4.88 7.62 2.73
N MET A 123 5.14 7.16 1.50
CA MET A 123 5.21 8.05 0.35
C MET A 123 3.89 8.77 0.10
N LEU A 124 2.76 8.07 0.23
CA LEU A 124 1.45 8.69 0.10
C LEU A 124 1.15 9.68 1.23
N ALA A 125 1.55 9.38 2.47
CA ALA A 125 1.41 10.32 3.57
C ALA A 125 2.18 11.62 3.29
N VAL A 126 3.40 11.53 2.77
CA VAL A 126 4.22 12.70 2.37
C VAL A 126 3.54 13.52 1.28
N GLU A 127 2.83 12.90 0.34
CA GLU A 127 2.08 13.62 -0.71
C GLU A 127 0.83 14.34 -0.18
N LEU A 128 0.28 13.92 0.96
CA LEU A 128 -1.00 14.40 1.49
C LEU A 128 -0.89 15.57 2.48
N GLY A 129 0.32 16.00 2.85
CA GLY A 129 0.50 17.07 3.84
C GLY A 129 1.81 17.83 3.67
N GLU A 130 1.89 19.02 4.26
CA GLU A 130 3.11 19.83 4.25
C GLU A 130 4.14 19.32 5.27
N THR A 131 3.67 18.65 6.32
CA THR A 131 4.49 17.94 7.30
C THR A 131 4.13 16.45 7.36
N PRO A 132 5.07 15.57 7.77
CA PRO A 132 4.79 14.14 7.91
C PRO A 132 3.63 13.82 8.88
N VAL A 133 3.48 14.62 9.93
CA VAL A 133 2.39 14.47 10.91
C VAL A 133 1.03 14.78 10.28
N GLU A 134 0.93 15.88 9.53
CA GLU A 134 -0.31 16.25 8.82
C GLU A 134 -0.66 15.22 7.76
N GLY A 135 0.33 14.79 6.97
CA GLY A 135 0.18 13.75 5.96
C GLY A 135 -0.36 12.44 6.53
N ALA A 136 0.27 11.96 7.62
CA ALA A 136 -0.18 10.75 8.32
C ALA A 136 -1.59 10.92 8.90
N ARG A 137 -1.91 12.07 9.48
CA ARG A 137 -3.26 12.38 9.99
C ARG A 137 -4.30 12.33 8.88
N HIS A 138 -4.06 13.01 7.75
CA HIS A 138 -4.98 13.02 6.62
C HIS A 138 -5.22 11.60 6.08
N LEU A 139 -4.16 10.81 5.96
CA LEU A 139 -4.25 9.45 5.46
C LEU A 139 -5.09 8.56 6.38
N ILE A 140 -4.80 8.55 7.69
CA ILE A 140 -5.55 7.75 8.68
C ILE A 140 -7.03 8.17 8.71
N GLN A 141 -7.32 9.48 8.70
CA GLN A 141 -8.71 9.99 8.72
C GLN A 141 -9.51 9.59 7.48
N ARG A 142 -8.93 9.71 6.27
CA ARG A 142 -9.60 9.32 5.02
C ARG A 142 -9.91 7.82 4.99
N CYS A 143 -9.05 6.99 5.56
CA CYS A 143 -9.27 5.56 5.67
C CYS A 143 -10.37 5.21 6.67
N LEU A 144 -10.36 5.80 7.87
CA LEU A 144 -11.38 5.57 8.90
C LEU A 144 -12.79 5.99 8.45
N THR A 145 -12.89 7.12 7.72
CA THR A 145 -14.19 7.63 7.24
C THR A 145 -14.82 6.68 6.21
N LYS A 146 -14.01 6.01 5.39
CA LYS A 146 -14.45 5.02 4.40
C LYS A 146 -14.84 3.66 5.01
N GLU A 147 -14.60 3.43 6.30
CA GLU A 147 -15.09 2.22 6.99
C GLU A 147 -16.48 2.38 7.61
N ALA A 148 -16.93 3.63 7.80
CA ALA A 148 -18.23 3.96 8.40
C ALA A 148 -19.34 4.22 7.36
N SER A 149 -19.03 4.09 6.07
CA SER A 149 -19.94 4.32 4.92
C SER A 149 -20.10 3.06 4.09
#